data_AF-A0A7S1Z5K0-F1
#
_entry.id   AF-A0A7S1Z5K0-F1
#
_cell.length_a   1.000
_cell.length_b   1.000
_cell.length_c   1.000
_cell.angle_alpha   90.00
_cell.angle_beta   90.00
_cell.angle_gamma   90.00
#
_symmetry.space_group_name_H-M   'P 1'
#
loop_
_entity.id
_entity.type
_entity.pdbx_description
1 polymer ?
#
loop_
_entity_poly.entity_id
_entity_poly.type
_entity_poly.pdbx_seq_one_letter_code
_entity_poly.pdbx_strand_id
1 'polypeptide(L)'
;SLWAPRPEAVVPERAEAIERAFLDRDFETFAEITMRDSNQFHATCLDTYPPIFYMNDISRSVVRIVHAYNEWAGEARAAYTFDAGPNAVLYTLDKYAEELGALMLKFYPAMEGDDDYVSNPSYMDKIKRYEIDDGLVRAAEATGREPQSGDVKKVYFTRSGPGPQSLGLEEAIIDPKTGLNTYRKP
;
A
#
# COMPACT_ATOMS: atom_id res chain seq x y z
N SER A 1 -25.22 -14.17 -3.94
CA SER A 1 -24.03 -13.69 -3.23
C SER A 1 -22.82 -13.79 -4.13
N LEU A 2 -21.97 -12.76 -4.15
CA LEU A 2 -20.70 -12.72 -4.88
C LEU A 2 -19.61 -13.58 -4.23
N TRP A 3 -19.82 -14.08 -3.01
CA TRP A 3 -18.85 -14.91 -2.31
C TRP A 3 -18.65 -16.28 -2.97
N ALA A 4 -19.72 -17.03 -3.22
CA ALA A 4 -19.63 -18.42 -3.73
C ALA A 4 -18.74 -18.62 -4.98
N PRO A 5 -18.82 -17.79 -6.05
CA PRO A 5 -17.97 -17.97 -7.22
C PRO A 5 -16.50 -17.60 -7.00
N ARG A 6 -16.17 -16.79 -5.97
CA ARG A 6 -14.81 -16.31 -5.73
C ARG A 6 -13.84 -17.45 -5.37
N PRO A 7 -14.04 -18.26 -4.31
CA PRO A 7 -13.12 -19.34 -3.96
C PRO A 7 -13.18 -20.50 -4.94
N GLU A 8 -14.31 -20.73 -5.62
CA GLU A 8 -14.50 -21.90 -6.50
C GLU A 8 -13.88 -21.71 -7.89
N ALA A 9 -13.98 -20.52 -8.47
CA ALA A 9 -13.53 -20.28 -9.85
C ALA A 9 -12.47 -19.18 -9.97
N VAL A 10 -12.62 -18.07 -9.25
CA VAL A 10 -11.79 -16.88 -9.49
C VAL A 10 -10.43 -16.96 -8.80
N VAL A 11 -10.39 -17.36 -7.53
CA VAL A 11 -9.17 -17.39 -6.72
C VAL A 11 -8.14 -18.39 -7.26
N PRO A 12 -8.50 -19.64 -7.63
CA PRO A 12 -7.53 -20.58 -8.18
C PRO A 12 -6.82 -20.05 -9.44
N GLU A 13 -7.58 -19.52 -10.40
CA GLU A 13 -7.02 -18.96 -11.65
C GLU A 13 -6.11 -17.75 -11.37
N ARG A 14 -6.53 -16.85 -10.47
CA ARG A 14 -5.71 -15.69 -10.10
C ARG A 14 -4.45 -16.08 -9.34
N ALA A 15 -4.52 -17.09 -8.48
CA ALA A 15 -3.37 -17.58 -7.73
C ALA A 15 -2.29 -18.12 -8.68
N GLU A 16 -2.68 -18.95 -9.65
CA GLU A 16 -1.75 -19.45 -10.68
C GLU A 16 -1.20 -18.31 -11.55
N ALA A 17 -2.05 -17.36 -11.94
CA ALA A 17 -1.63 -16.24 -12.79
C ALA A 17 -0.67 -15.28 -12.06
N ILE A 18 -0.92 -14.94 -10.79
CA ILE A 18 -0.04 -14.05 -10.03
C ILE A 18 1.28 -14.73 -9.64
N GLU A 19 1.27 -16.04 -9.39
CA GLU A 19 2.50 -16.82 -9.19
C GLU A 19 3.39 -16.79 -10.43
N ARG A 20 2.82 -17.04 -11.61
CA ARG A 20 3.56 -16.90 -12.88
C ARG A 20 4.09 -15.49 -13.09
N ALA A 21 3.24 -14.47 -12.90
CA ALA A 21 3.66 -13.07 -13.04
C ALA A 21 4.82 -12.71 -12.10
N PHE A 22 4.80 -13.21 -10.86
CA PHE A 22 5.89 -13.03 -9.92
C PHE A 22 7.19 -13.70 -10.38
N LEU A 23 7.13 -14.96 -10.82
CA LEU A 23 8.29 -15.71 -11.31
C LEU A 23 8.89 -15.09 -12.57
N ASP A 24 8.03 -14.64 -13.49
CA ASP A 24 8.42 -14.02 -14.76
C ASP A 24 8.81 -12.53 -14.61
N ARG A 25 8.68 -11.97 -13.40
CA ARG A 25 8.90 -10.55 -13.10
C ARG A 25 8.02 -9.61 -13.95
N ASP A 26 6.83 -10.08 -14.29
CA ASP A 26 5.80 -9.30 -14.97
C ASP A 26 5.02 -8.46 -13.94
N PHE A 27 5.50 -7.23 -13.74
CA PHE A 27 4.87 -6.30 -12.81
C PHE A 27 3.47 -5.84 -13.28
N GLU A 28 3.22 -5.82 -14.59
CA GLU A 28 1.95 -5.35 -15.14
C GLU A 28 0.81 -6.32 -14.82
N THR A 29 1.03 -7.60 -15.10
CA THR A 29 0.08 -8.66 -14.72
C THR A 29 -0.05 -8.76 -13.20
N PHE A 30 1.07 -8.66 -12.45
CA PHE A 30 1.05 -8.66 -10.99
C PHE A 30 0.19 -7.52 -10.43
N ALA A 31 0.36 -6.31 -10.95
CA ALA A 31 -0.37 -5.12 -10.52
C ALA A 31 -1.87 -5.24 -10.80
N GLU A 32 -2.24 -5.67 -12.00
CA GLU A 32 -3.64 -5.85 -12.40
C GLU A 32 -4.36 -6.88 -11.51
N ILE A 33 -3.75 -8.05 -11.29
CA ILE A 33 -4.34 -9.10 -10.44
C ILE A 33 -4.47 -8.61 -9.01
N THR A 34 -3.42 -7.98 -8.45
CA THR A 34 -3.41 -7.44 -7.08
C THR A 34 -4.59 -6.48 -6.86
N MET A 35 -4.75 -5.48 -7.74
CA MET A 35 -5.83 -4.49 -7.62
C MET A 35 -7.21 -5.13 -7.79
N ARG A 36 -7.36 -6.05 -8.75
CA ARG A 36 -8.63 -6.76 -8.99
C ARG A 36 -9.01 -7.68 -7.84
N ASP A 37 -8.04 -8.31 -7.18
CA ASP A 37 -8.32 -9.19 -6.07
C ASP A 37 -8.70 -8.44 -4.80
N SER A 38 -8.01 -7.33 -4.52
CA SER A 38 -8.43 -6.37 -3.50
C SER A 38 -9.87 -5.88 -3.75
N ASN A 39 -10.17 -5.38 -4.96
CA ASN A 39 -11.51 -4.89 -5.28
C ASN A 39 -12.59 -5.96 -5.10
N GLN A 40 -12.34 -7.20 -5.54
CA GLN A 40 -13.32 -8.28 -5.42
C GLN A 40 -13.51 -8.71 -3.96
N PHE A 41 -12.45 -8.74 -3.15
CA PHE A 41 -12.56 -8.97 -1.70
C PHE A 41 -13.53 -7.97 -1.06
N HIS A 42 -13.31 -6.67 -1.26
CA HIS A 42 -14.20 -5.62 -0.73
C HIS A 42 -15.62 -5.67 -1.32
N ALA A 43 -15.79 -6.11 -2.58
CA ALA A 43 -17.11 -6.33 -3.17
C ALA A 43 -17.88 -7.47 -2.47
N THR A 44 -17.20 -8.56 -2.08
CA THR A 44 -17.86 -9.62 -1.30
C THR A 44 -18.21 -9.18 0.11
N CYS A 45 -17.39 -8.33 0.73
CA CYS A 45 -17.71 -7.69 2.02
C CYS A 45 -18.95 -6.79 1.92
N LEU A 46 -19.08 -6.04 0.82
CA LEU A 46 -20.25 -5.20 0.54
C LEU A 46 -21.53 -6.03 0.29
N ASP A 47 -21.42 -7.19 -0.35
CA ASP A 47 -22.54 -8.12 -0.63
C ASP A 47 -23.00 -8.92 0.61
N THR A 48 -22.26 -8.86 1.71
CA THR A 48 -22.63 -9.51 2.99
C THR A 48 -23.83 -8.81 3.64
N TYR A 49 -24.61 -9.53 4.46
CA TYR A 49 -25.69 -8.93 5.26
C TYR A 49 -25.49 -9.20 6.77
N PRO A 50 -25.29 -8.16 7.61
CA PRO A 50 -25.17 -6.75 7.24
C PRO A 50 -23.89 -6.45 6.43
N PRO A 51 -23.89 -5.39 5.59
CA PRO A 51 -22.75 -5.06 4.74
C PRO A 51 -21.53 -4.63 5.57
N ILE A 52 -20.35 -5.02 5.12
CA ILE A 52 -19.07 -4.70 5.76
C ILE A 52 -18.35 -3.65 4.91
N PHE A 53 -18.03 -2.51 5.53
CA PHE A 53 -17.32 -1.40 4.87
C PHE A 53 -15.93 -1.20 5.50
N TYR A 54 -14.89 -1.64 4.80
CA TYR A 54 -13.50 -1.40 5.21
C TYR A 54 -12.92 -0.12 4.58
N MET A 55 -13.14 0.07 3.28
CA MET A 55 -12.63 1.22 2.53
C MET A 55 -13.47 2.48 2.79
N ASN A 56 -12.78 3.57 3.15
CA ASN A 56 -13.39 4.90 3.30
C ASN A 56 -13.12 5.78 2.06
N ASP A 57 -13.49 7.05 2.13
CA ASP A 57 -13.33 7.97 1.02
C ASP A 57 -11.86 8.29 0.70
N ILE A 58 -10.98 8.25 1.71
CA ILE A 58 -9.53 8.35 1.52
C ILE A 58 -9.03 7.13 0.75
N SER A 59 -9.41 5.91 1.14
CA SER A 59 -9.10 4.67 0.40
C SER A 59 -9.53 4.78 -1.06
N ARG A 60 -10.76 5.24 -1.32
CA ARG A 60 -11.29 5.44 -2.68
C ARG A 60 -10.52 6.51 -3.46
N SER A 61 -10.04 7.58 -2.81
CA SER A 61 -9.21 8.58 -3.47
C SER A 61 -7.84 8.05 -3.87
N VAL A 62 -7.20 7.22 -3.03
CA VAL A 62 -5.93 6.57 -3.36
C VAL A 62 -6.10 5.67 -4.59
N VAL A 63 -7.19 4.90 -4.65
CA VAL A 63 -7.52 4.08 -5.84
C VAL A 63 -7.57 4.92 -7.10
N ARG A 64 -8.24 6.09 -7.08
CA ARG A 64 -8.32 6.97 -8.26
C ARG A 64 -6.96 7.52 -8.67
N ILE A 65 -6.14 7.94 -7.70
CA ILE A 65 -4.79 8.47 -7.98
C ILE A 65 -3.90 7.39 -8.59
N VAL A 66 -3.94 6.15 -8.08
CA VAL A 66 -3.14 5.06 -8.64
C VAL A 66 -3.55 4.72 -10.07
N HIS A 67 -4.86 4.70 -10.38
CA HIS A 67 -5.33 4.53 -11.76
C HIS A 67 -4.87 5.68 -12.67
N ALA A 68 -5.02 6.93 -12.23
CA ALA A 68 -4.56 8.08 -13.00
C ALA A 68 -3.04 8.08 -13.22
N TYR A 69 -2.26 7.63 -12.23
CA TYR A 69 -0.82 7.50 -12.34
C TYR A 69 -0.42 6.45 -13.40
N ASN A 70 -1.03 5.27 -13.35
CA ASN A 70 -0.77 4.21 -14.33
C ASN A 70 -1.23 4.62 -15.75
N GLU A 71 -2.38 5.27 -15.87
CA GLU A 71 -2.91 5.75 -17.15
C GLU A 71 -2.01 6.83 -17.78
N TRP A 72 -1.58 7.82 -16.99
CA TRP A 72 -0.64 8.84 -17.44
C TRP A 72 0.70 8.22 -17.89
N ALA A 73 1.19 7.23 -17.15
CA ALA A 73 2.45 6.56 -17.46
C ALA A 73 2.39 5.67 -18.71
N GLY A 74 1.19 5.22 -19.11
CA GLY A 74 0.99 4.25 -20.18
C GLY A 74 1.42 2.83 -19.84
N GLU A 75 1.72 2.55 -18.57
CA GLU A 75 2.11 1.25 -18.03
C GLU A 75 1.71 1.16 -16.54
N ALA A 76 1.60 -0.04 -15.99
CA ALA A 76 1.42 -0.20 -14.55
C ALA A 76 2.71 0.17 -13.79
N ARG A 77 2.71 1.31 -13.08
CA ARG A 77 3.82 1.72 -12.20
C ARG A 77 3.52 1.49 -10.72
N ALA A 78 2.25 1.43 -10.34
CA ALA A 78 1.83 1.13 -8.98
C ALA A 78 0.61 0.21 -8.96
N ALA A 79 0.51 -0.60 -7.90
CA ALA A 79 -0.66 -1.40 -7.58
C ALA A 79 -1.11 -1.11 -6.16
N TYR A 80 -2.41 -1.03 -5.91
CA TYR A 80 -2.96 -0.93 -4.56
C TYR A 80 -3.55 -2.27 -4.10
N THR A 81 -3.50 -2.50 -2.80
CA THR A 81 -4.33 -3.51 -2.12
C THR A 81 -4.79 -2.99 -0.76
N PHE A 82 -5.92 -3.50 -0.30
CA PHE A 82 -6.55 -3.13 0.97
C PHE A 82 -7.00 -4.40 1.69
N ASP A 83 -6.57 -4.57 2.94
CA ASP A 83 -7.03 -5.64 3.83
C ASP A 83 -8.33 -5.26 4.54
N ALA A 84 -8.55 -5.77 5.75
CA ALA A 84 -9.71 -5.46 6.60
C ALA A 84 -9.63 -4.06 7.25
N GLY A 85 -9.41 -3.02 6.46
CA GLY A 85 -9.38 -1.62 6.91
C GLY A 85 -9.14 -0.62 5.79
N PRO A 86 -9.09 0.68 6.11
CA PRO A 86 -8.96 1.74 5.10
C PRO A 86 -7.52 1.97 4.62
N ASN A 87 -6.54 1.31 5.23
CA ASN A 87 -5.12 1.50 4.93
C ASN A 87 -4.76 0.95 3.56
N ALA A 88 -4.21 1.81 2.70
CA ALA A 88 -3.70 1.41 1.40
C ALA A 88 -2.29 0.82 1.52
N VAL A 89 -2.06 -0.34 0.91
CA VAL A 89 -0.72 -0.86 0.64
C VAL A 89 -0.44 -0.65 -0.84
N LEU A 90 0.65 0.04 -1.15
CA LEU A 90 1.05 0.32 -2.53
C LEU A 90 2.29 -0.48 -2.89
N TYR A 91 2.18 -1.32 -3.91
CA TYR A 91 3.32 -1.99 -4.53
C TYR A 91 3.81 -1.17 -5.73
N THR A 92 5.12 -1.04 -5.85
CA THR A 92 5.78 -0.38 -6.98
C THR A 92 7.20 -0.94 -7.12
N LEU A 93 7.82 -0.73 -8.28
CA LEU A 93 9.22 -1.08 -8.50
C LEU A 93 10.14 0.02 -7.96
N ASP A 94 11.36 -0.33 -7.56
CA ASP A 94 12.34 0.61 -7.00
C ASP A 94 12.54 1.88 -7.85
N LYS A 95 12.51 1.73 -9.19
CA LYS A 95 12.66 2.85 -10.14
C LYS A 95 11.52 3.88 -10.08
N TYR A 96 10.35 3.51 -9.56
CA TYR A 96 9.17 4.37 -9.45
C TYR A 96 8.85 4.74 -8.00
N ALA A 97 9.58 4.20 -7.01
CA ALA A 97 9.29 4.41 -5.60
C ALA A 97 9.32 5.89 -5.23
N GLU A 98 10.36 6.63 -5.65
CA GLU A 98 10.47 8.07 -5.33
C GLU A 98 9.37 8.90 -6.03
N GLU A 99 9.02 8.57 -7.28
CA GLU A 99 7.94 9.22 -8.04
C GLU A 99 6.58 9.03 -7.37
N LEU A 100 6.24 7.78 -7.04
CA LEU A 100 5.00 7.45 -6.34
C LEU A 100 4.95 8.08 -4.95
N GLY A 101 6.06 8.02 -4.20
CA GLY A 101 6.15 8.61 -2.87
C GLY A 101 5.96 10.13 -2.89
N ALA A 102 6.56 10.81 -3.85
CA ALA A 102 6.39 12.25 -4.04
C ALA A 102 4.95 12.61 -4.44
N LEU A 103 4.34 11.83 -5.34
CA LEU A 103 2.94 11.99 -5.72
C LEU A 103 2.01 11.85 -4.50
N MET A 104 2.19 10.80 -3.71
CA MET A 104 1.39 10.59 -2.50
C MET A 104 1.61 11.69 -1.47
N LEU A 105 2.85 12.14 -1.26
CA LEU A 105 3.15 13.25 -0.34
C LEU A 105 2.51 14.57 -0.79
N LYS A 106 2.41 14.81 -2.10
CA LYS A 106 1.76 16.01 -2.66
C LYS A 106 0.27 16.06 -2.34
N PHE A 107 -0.45 14.94 -2.46
CA PHE A 107 -1.91 14.90 -2.24
C PHE A 107 -2.33 14.50 -0.81
N TYR A 108 -1.41 13.91 -0.05
CA TYR A 108 -1.56 13.57 1.37
C TYR A 108 -0.36 14.12 2.15
N PRO A 109 -0.26 15.46 2.30
CA PRO A 109 0.88 16.06 2.99
C PRO A 109 0.88 15.72 4.49
N ALA A 110 2.07 15.72 5.07
CA ALA A 110 2.26 15.64 6.52
C ALA A 110 1.53 16.80 7.22
N MET A 111 1.07 16.56 8.46
CA MET A 111 0.66 17.67 9.31
C MET A 111 1.88 18.50 9.72
N GLU A 112 1.67 19.78 9.99
CA GLU A 112 2.74 20.66 10.47
C GLU A 112 3.35 20.10 11.76
N GLY A 113 4.69 19.97 11.78
CA GLY A 113 5.44 19.42 12.92
C GLY A 113 5.45 17.88 13.03
N ASP A 114 4.93 17.15 12.04
CA ASP A 114 5.03 15.68 12.01
C ASP A 114 6.33 15.21 11.34
N ASP A 115 7.41 15.20 12.13
CA ASP A 115 8.74 14.78 11.68
C ASP A 115 8.83 13.26 11.42
N ASP A 116 7.88 12.48 11.95
CA ASP A 116 7.82 11.02 11.85
C ASP A 116 6.75 10.51 10.86
N TYR A 117 6.27 11.40 9.99
CA TYR A 117 5.23 11.13 9.01
C TYR A 117 5.58 9.99 8.06
N VAL A 118 6.86 9.88 7.66
CA VAL A 118 7.40 8.79 6.85
C VAL A 118 8.38 8.00 7.70
N SER A 119 8.19 6.69 7.80
CA SER A 119 8.99 5.84 8.70
C SER A 119 10.49 5.79 8.40
N ASN A 120 10.91 6.22 7.22
CA ASN A 120 12.29 6.24 6.77
C ASN A 120 12.70 7.69 6.43
N PRO A 121 13.53 8.36 7.27
CA PRO A 121 13.94 9.75 7.06
C PRO A 121 14.71 9.97 5.74
N SER A 122 15.58 9.03 5.36
CA SER A 122 16.33 9.13 4.10
C SER A 122 15.42 9.07 2.88
N TYR A 123 14.38 8.24 2.94
CA TYR A 123 13.36 8.19 1.89
C TYR A 123 12.50 9.46 1.86
N MET A 124 12.14 10.01 3.02
CA MET A 124 11.42 11.29 3.11
C MET A 124 12.19 12.43 2.44
N ASP A 125 13.50 12.52 2.67
CA ASP A 125 14.35 13.53 2.03
C ASP A 125 14.39 13.40 0.50
N LYS A 126 14.36 12.16 -0.01
CA LYS A 126 14.34 11.88 -1.46
C LYS A 126 13.03 12.34 -2.08
N ILE A 127 11.88 11.92 -1.54
CA ILE A 127 10.56 12.26 -2.11
C ILE A 127 10.24 13.76 -2.00
N LYS A 128 10.76 14.46 -0.97
CA LYS A 128 10.64 15.91 -0.84
C LYS A 128 11.39 16.69 -1.94
N ARG A 129 12.47 16.12 -2.47
CA ARG A 129 13.31 16.74 -3.50
C ARG A 129 12.96 16.26 -4.91
N TYR A 130 12.09 15.26 -5.04
CA TYR A 130 11.70 14.70 -6.31
C TYR A 130 10.83 15.71 -7.08
N GLU A 131 11.24 16.03 -8.30
CA GLU A 131 10.47 16.89 -9.21
C GLU A 131 9.45 16.03 -9.96
N ILE A 132 8.16 16.23 -9.66
CA ILE A 132 7.07 15.48 -10.28
C ILE A 132 6.72 16.14 -11.61
N ASP A 133 6.54 15.34 -12.66
CA ASP A 133 6.09 15.81 -13.97
C ASP A 133 4.72 16.52 -13.86
N ASP A 134 4.59 17.69 -14.51
CA ASP A 134 3.36 18.49 -14.48
C ASP A 134 2.16 17.75 -15.10
N GLY A 135 2.39 16.87 -16.08
CA GLY A 135 1.37 16.02 -16.67
C GLY A 135 0.82 15.02 -15.66
N LEU A 136 1.68 14.42 -14.83
CA LEU A 136 1.27 13.54 -13.75
C LEU A 136 0.47 14.29 -12.68
N VAL A 137 0.93 15.49 -12.30
CA VAL A 137 0.19 16.34 -11.36
C VAL A 137 -1.23 16.62 -11.88
N ARG A 138 -1.36 17.05 -13.14
CA ARG A 138 -2.66 17.31 -13.77
C ARG A 138 -3.55 16.07 -13.82
N ALA A 139 -2.97 14.90 -14.14
CA ALA A 139 -3.71 13.64 -14.17
C ALA A 139 -4.27 13.28 -12.79
N ALA A 140 -3.47 13.46 -11.73
CA ALA A 140 -3.91 13.18 -10.37
C ALA A 140 -4.93 14.23 -9.86
N GLU A 141 -4.78 15.52 -10.18
CA GLU A 141 -5.78 16.56 -9.88
C GLU A 141 -7.13 16.29 -10.55
N ALA A 142 -7.14 15.75 -11.77
CA ALA A 142 -8.36 15.38 -12.49
C ALA A 142 -9.18 14.29 -11.78
N THR A 143 -8.62 13.59 -10.79
CA THR A 143 -9.35 12.63 -9.95
C THR A 143 -10.28 13.29 -8.91
N GLY A 144 -10.24 14.62 -8.82
CA GLY A 144 -10.97 15.42 -7.84
C GLY A 144 -10.33 15.40 -6.44
N ARG A 145 -9.08 14.93 -6.32
CA ARG A 145 -8.35 14.98 -5.06
C ARG A 145 -7.71 16.37 -4.87
N GLU A 146 -8.11 17.06 -3.82
CA GLU A 146 -7.39 18.22 -3.31
C GLU A 146 -6.38 17.81 -2.23
N PRO A 147 -5.16 18.37 -2.22
CA PRO A 147 -4.19 18.14 -1.15
C PRO A 147 -4.74 18.49 0.23
N GLN A 148 -4.71 17.54 1.15
CA GLN A 148 -5.23 17.73 2.51
C GLN A 148 -4.38 16.93 3.52
N SER A 149 -3.83 17.62 4.52
CA SER A 149 -3.07 16.99 5.60
C SER A 149 -3.97 16.31 6.63
N GLY A 150 -3.44 15.28 7.30
CA GLY A 150 -4.15 14.51 8.32
C GLY A 150 -5.02 13.37 7.78
N ASP A 151 -5.32 13.36 6.47
CA ASP A 151 -6.10 12.27 5.82
C ASP A 151 -5.34 10.94 5.82
N VAL A 152 -4.03 11.00 5.62
CA VAL A 152 -3.10 9.88 5.85
C VAL A 152 -2.28 10.27 7.07
N LYS A 153 -2.20 9.37 8.05
CA LYS A 153 -1.52 9.63 9.33
C LYS A 153 -0.03 9.33 9.29
N LYS A 154 0.37 8.35 8.50
CA LYS A 154 1.76 7.87 8.42
C LYS A 154 1.96 7.06 7.15
N VAL A 155 3.16 7.13 6.59
CA VAL A 155 3.61 6.33 5.45
C VAL A 155 4.74 5.40 5.91
N TYR A 156 4.55 4.11 5.69
CA TYR A 156 5.60 3.11 5.92
C TYR A 156 6.24 2.75 4.59
N PHE A 157 7.54 3.03 4.46
CA PHE A 157 8.32 2.64 3.29
C PHE A 157 9.14 1.39 3.62
N THR A 158 8.88 0.30 2.88
CA THR A 158 9.52 -1.00 3.08
C THR A 158 9.70 -1.72 1.75
N ARG A 159 10.40 -2.86 1.78
CA ARG A 159 10.66 -3.74 0.64
C ARG A 159 10.50 -5.20 1.04
N SER A 160 10.41 -6.09 0.06
CA SER A 160 10.44 -7.53 0.30
C SER A 160 11.70 -7.91 1.10
N GLY A 161 11.49 -8.65 2.18
CA GLY A 161 12.52 -9.03 3.13
C GLY A 161 12.60 -10.56 3.32
N PRO A 162 13.56 -11.04 4.12
CA PRO A 162 13.65 -12.45 4.45
C PRO A 162 12.48 -12.91 5.34
N GLY A 163 12.34 -14.24 5.48
CA GLY A 163 11.43 -14.84 6.45
C GLY A 163 11.87 -14.61 7.91
N PRO A 164 11.20 -15.26 8.88
CA PRO A 164 11.52 -15.13 10.30
C PRO A 164 13.01 -15.40 10.59
N GLN A 165 13.59 -14.61 11.49
CA GLN A 165 15.00 -14.71 11.89
C GLN A 165 15.10 -15.13 13.36
N SER A 166 16.06 -16.02 13.68
CA SER A 166 16.42 -16.32 15.07
C SER A 166 17.37 -15.26 15.59
N LEU A 167 16.99 -14.62 16.69
CA LEU A 167 17.79 -13.59 17.37
C LEU A 167 18.47 -14.18 18.59
N GLY A 168 19.55 -13.54 19.05
CA GLY A 168 20.27 -13.97 20.25
C GLY A 168 19.54 -13.58 21.54
N LEU A 169 20.04 -14.09 22.67
CA LEU A 169 19.45 -13.81 24.00
C LEU A 169 19.54 -12.33 24.39
N GLU A 170 20.43 -11.57 23.76
CA GLU A 170 20.58 -10.12 23.92
C GLU A 170 19.35 -9.33 23.44
N GLU A 171 18.56 -9.89 22.52
CA GLU A 171 17.30 -9.29 22.04
C GLU A 171 16.07 -9.90 22.74
N ALA A 172 16.27 -10.74 23.75
CA ALA A 172 15.18 -11.38 24.47
C ALA A 172 14.34 -10.35 25.24
N ILE A 173 13.03 -10.36 24.97
CA ILE A 173 12.04 -9.57 25.71
C ILE A 173 11.63 -10.22 27.04
N ILE A 174 12.18 -11.40 27.36
CA ILE A 174 11.95 -12.13 28.60
C ILE A 174 13.32 -12.52 29.18
N ASP A 175 13.53 -12.22 30.46
CA ASP A 175 14.73 -12.61 31.18
C ASP A 175 14.72 -14.13 31.40
N PRO A 176 15.70 -14.87 30.88
CA PRO A 176 15.72 -16.33 30.97
C PRO A 176 15.88 -16.86 32.41
N LYS A 177 16.35 -16.02 33.35
CA LYS A 177 16.51 -16.41 34.76
C LYS A 177 15.23 -16.21 35.57
N THR A 178 14.50 -15.13 35.29
CA THR A 178 13.34 -14.73 36.11
C THR A 178 12.00 -15.03 35.44
N GLY A 179 11.98 -15.24 34.11
CA GLY A 179 10.77 -15.41 33.32
C GLY A 179 9.95 -14.13 33.16
N LEU A 180 10.49 -12.98 33.59
CA LEU A 180 9.81 -11.69 33.56
C LEU A 180 10.22 -10.88 32.33
N ASN A 181 9.35 -9.96 31.91
CA ASN A 181 9.62 -9.07 30.79
C ASN A 181 10.84 -8.18 31.08
N THR A 182 11.78 -8.08 30.14
CA THR A 182 12.98 -7.24 30.24
C THR A 182 12.71 -5.77 29.97
N TYR A 183 11.54 -5.45 29.38
CA TYR A 183 11.09 -4.10 29.12
C TYR A 183 11.02 -3.27 30.41
N ARG A 184 11.84 -2.23 30.47
CA ARG A 184 11.74 -1.18 31.48
C ARG A 184 11.07 0.00 30.82
N LYS A 185 9.95 0.49 31.38
CA LYS A 185 9.36 1.76 30.92
C LYS A 185 10.44 2.85 30.98
N PRO A 186 10.55 3.69 29.94
CA PRO A 186 11.40 4.88 29.99
C PRO A 186 10.98 5.82 31.13
#